data_AF-A0A7S2UY00-F1
#
_entry.id   AF-A0A7S2UY00-F1
#
_cell.length_a   1.000
_cell.length_b   1.000
_cell.length_c   1.000
_cell.angle_alpha   90.00
_cell.angle_beta   90.00
_cell.angle_gamma   90.00
#
_symmetry.space_group_name_H-M   'P 1'
#
loop_
_entity.id
_entity.type
_entity.pdbx_description
1 polymer ?
#
loop_
_entity_poly.entity_id
_entity_poly.type
_entity_poly.pdbx_seq_one_letter_code
_entity_poly.pdbx_strand_id
1 'polypeptide(L)'
;FTFSTWNGQGWGLTTDGTHLIVTDGSDHVHFWDPEDFSEVRRVVVTDPSNLLPTGDRVRYLNELEFYNGHILANIWHKDYVVAINPNSGVIENIIDFQRLYPEKPTNNRE
;
A
#
# COMPACT_ATOMS: atom_id res chain seq x y z
N PHE A 1 -2.02 -21.20 14.60
CA PHE A 1 -2.26 -19.78 14.31
C PHE A 1 -3.08 -19.70 13.05
N THR A 2 -4.07 -18.81 13.00
CA THR A 2 -4.97 -18.66 11.86
C THR A 2 -5.18 -17.15 11.71
N PHE A 3 -4.99 -16.63 10.51
CA PHE A 3 -5.27 -15.23 10.21
C PHE A 3 -6.32 -15.15 9.10
N SER A 4 -7.07 -14.06 9.06
CA SER A 4 -8.06 -13.79 8.02
C SER A 4 -7.93 -12.35 7.59
N THR A 5 -7.73 -12.14 6.29
CA THR A 5 -7.80 -10.84 5.62
C THR A 5 -9.06 -10.77 4.76
N TRP A 6 -9.23 -9.70 3.98
CA TRP A 6 -10.42 -9.48 3.18
C TRP A 6 -10.55 -10.49 2.04
N ASN A 7 -9.43 -10.82 1.39
CA ASN A 7 -9.40 -11.84 0.33
C ASN A 7 -8.68 -13.14 0.73
N GLY A 8 -8.24 -13.26 1.98
CA GLY A 8 -7.57 -14.44 2.53
C GLY A 8 -6.08 -14.56 2.19
N GLN A 9 -5.46 -13.53 1.60
CA GLN A 9 -4.01 -13.49 1.31
C GLN A 9 -3.25 -12.61 2.32
N GLY A 10 -1.92 -12.63 2.26
CA GLY A 10 -1.06 -11.70 3.01
C GLY A 10 0.11 -11.27 2.12
N TRP A 11 0.30 -9.96 1.98
CA TRP A 11 1.24 -9.35 1.02
C TRP A 11 2.29 -8.52 1.76
N GLY A 12 1.90 -7.37 2.33
CA GLY A 12 2.77 -6.50 3.12
C GLY A 12 2.44 -6.55 4.61
N LEU A 13 3.45 -6.26 5.44
CA LEU A 13 3.35 -6.19 6.89
C LEU A 13 4.29 -5.09 7.40
N THR A 14 3.76 -4.16 8.21
CA THR A 14 4.55 -3.18 8.98
C THR A 14 3.92 -2.98 10.36
N THR A 15 4.39 -2.01 11.15
CA THR A 15 3.81 -1.69 12.46
C THR A 15 3.89 -0.20 12.78
N ASP A 16 2.86 0.34 13.43
CA ASP A 16 2.89 1.68 14.04
C ASP A 16 3.48 1.68 15.47
N GLY A 17 4.00 0.54 15.92
CA GLY A 17 4.48 0.31 17.28
C GLY A 17 3.39 -0.16 18.27
N THR A 18 2.12 -0.14 17.86
CA THR A 18 0.97 -0.61 18.64
C THR A 18 0.25 -1.78 17.96
N HIS A 19 0.03 -1.69 16.65
CA HIS A 19 -0.65 -2.67 15.83
C HIS A 19 0.27 -3.22 14.74
N LEU A 20 -0.02 -4.43 14.29
CA LEU A 20 0.49 -4.93 13.01
C LEU A 20 -0.41 -4.40 11.89
N ILE A 21 0.19 -3.89 10.82
CA ILE A 21 -0.52 -3.30 9.68
C ILE A 21 -0.29 -4.20 8.48
N VAL A 22 -1.37 -4.70 7.87
CA VAL A 22 -1.32 -5.77 6.86
C VAL A 22 -2.09 -5.40 5.61
N THR A 23 -1.52 -5.74 4.45
CA THR A 23 -2.20 -5.74 3.15
C THR A 23 -2.32 -7.15 2.60
N ASP A 24 -3.29 -7.34 1.72
CA ASP A 24 -3.60 -8.63 1.09
C ASP A 24 -3.70 -8.53 -0.44
N GLY A 25 -3.22 -7.44 -1.05
CA GLY A 25 -3.35 -7.17 -2.48
C GLY A 25 -4.71 -6.57 -2.88
N SER A 26 -5.66 -6.42 -1.95
CA SER A 26 -6.86 -5.62 -2.18
C SER A 26 -6.58 -4.12 -1.99
N ASP A 27 -7.64 -3.33 -1.86
CA ASP A 27 -7.67 -1.94 -1.42
C ASP A 27 -7.82 -1.78 0.09
N HIS A 28 -7.80 -2.88 0.86
CA HIS A 28 -7.94 -2.83 2.31
C HIS A 28 -6.57 -2.84 3.00
N VAL A 29 -6.50 -2.08 4.10
CA VAL A 29 -5.40 -2.14 5.07
C VAL A 29 -5.99 -2.57 6.41
N HIS A 30 -5.46 -3.68 6.92
CA HIS A 30 -5.89 -4.33 8.14
C HIS A 30 -4.98 -3.91 9.29
N PHE A 31 -5.54 -3.75 10.48
CA PHE A 31 -4.80 -3.50 11.71
C PHE A 31 -5.09 -4.64 12.67
N TRP A 32 -4.04 -5.34 13.08
CA TRP A 32 -4.14 -6.52 13.93
C TRP A 32 -3.49 -6.27 15.28
N ASP A 33 -4.06 -6.90 16.30
CA ASP A 33 -3.44 -6.98 17.63
C ASP A 33 -2.18 -7.87 17.55
N PRO A 34 -1.00 -7.41 18.02
CA PRO A 34 0.22 -8.20 17.95
C PRO A 34 0.25 -9.41 18.89
N GLU A 35 -0.58 -9.47 19.93
CA GLU A 35 -0.61 -10.56 20.89
C GLU A 35 -1.32 -11.81 20.33
N ASP A 36 -2.44 -11.61 19.64
CA ASP A 36 -3.30 -12.70 19.17
C ASP A 36 -3.56 -12.72 17.65
N PHE A 37 -3.08 -11.72 16.91
CA PHE A 37 -3.25 -11.54 15.47
C PHE A 37 -4.71 -11.36 15.00
N SER A 38 -5.61 -10.99 15.90
CA SER A 38 -6.99 -10.67 15.56
C SER A 38 -7.09 -9.30 14.89
N GLU A 39 -8.00 -9.15 13.92
CA GLU A 39 -8.27 -7.86 13.29
C GLU A 39 -9.05 -6.95 14.25
N VAL A 40 -8.40 -5.86 14.68
CA VAL A 40 -9.02 -4.85 15.54
C VAL A 40 -9.74 -3.77 14.75
N ARG A 41 -9.24 -3.45 13.55
CA ARG A 41 -9.88 -2.52 12.61
C ARG A 41 -9.32 -2.67 11.21
N ARG A 42 -9.99 -2.01 10.27
CA ARG A 42 -9.60 -1.94 8.86
C ARG A 42 -10.05 -0.64 8.22
N VAL A 43 -9.29 -0.19 7.23
CA VAL A 43 -9.65 0.95 6.38
C VAL A 43 -9.63 0.52 4.92
N VAL A 44 -10.50 1.15 4.12
CA VAL A 44 -10.47 1.05 2.67
C VAL A 44 -9.65 2.22 2.15
N VAL A 45 -8.64 1.93 1.34
CA VAL A 45 -7.77 2.94 0.78
C VAL A 45 -8.46 3.62 -0.40
N THR A 46 -8.42 4.95 -0.43
CA THR A 46 -9.12 5.75 -1.44
C THR A 46 -8.25 6.91 -1.94
N ASP A 47 -8.52 7.39 -3.15
CA ASP A 47 -7.85 8.54 -3.76
C ASP A 47 -8.86 9.62 -4.19
N PRO A 48 -9.52 10.30 -3.23
CA PRO A 48 -10.52 11.32 -3.54
C PRO A 48 -9.90 12.55 -4.24
N SER A 49 -8.61 12.78 -4.05
CA SER A 49 -7.87 13.91 -4.62
C SER A 49 -7.34 13.63 -6.04
N ASN A 50 -7.54 12.41 -6.57
CA ASN A 50 -7.04 11.97 -7.87
C ASN A 50 -5.52 12.17 -8.00
N LEU A 51 -4.77 11.81 -6.96
CA LEU A 51 -3.31 11.85 -6.98
C LEU A 51 -2.74 10.77 -7.90
N LEU A 52 -3.38 9.60 -7.97
CA LEU A 52 -2.94 8.49 -8.81
C LEU A 52 -2.99 8.88 -10.29
N PRO A 53 -2.09 8.33 -11.13
CA PRO A 53 -2.14 8.54 -12.57
C PRO A 53 -3.49 8.15 -13.18
N THR A 54 -3.92 8.90 -14.21
CA THR A 54 -5.22 8.69 -14.87
C THR A 54 -5.42 7.23 -15.30
N GLY A 55 -6.51 6.63 -14.83
CA GLY A 55 -6.88 5.24 -15.14
C GLY A 55 -6.39 4.22 -14.12
N ASP A 56 -5.49 4.61 -13.21
CA ASP A 56 -5.09 3.77 -12.10
C ASP A 56 -6.17 3.69 -11.02
N ARG A 57 -6.16 2.58 -10.29
CA ARG A 57 -7.12 2.27 -9.23
C ARG A 57 -6.35 1.84 -7.99
N VAL A 58 -6.92 2.14 -6.83
CA VAL A 58 -6.42 1.62 -5.56
C VAL A 58 -6.73 0.12 -5.51
N ARG A 59 -5.71 -0.71 -5.76
CA ARG A 59 -5.72 -2.17 -5.69
C ARG A 59 -4.28 -2.66 -5.78
N TYR A 60 -4.03 -3.91 -5.43
CA TYR A 60 -2.68 -4.47 -5.41
C TYR A 60 -1.74 -3.73 -4.47
N LEU A 61 -2.26 -3.26 -3.33
CA LEU A 61 -1.44 -2.77 -2.23
C LEU A 61 -0.55 -3.90 -1.75
N ASN A 62 0.75 -3.67 -1.73
CA ASN A 62 1.75 -4.69 -1.50
C ASN A 62 2.58 -4.34 -0.25
N GLU A 63 3.91 -4.25 -0.38
CA GLU A 63 4.82 -3.94 0.72
C GLU A 63 4.47 -2.61 1.41
N LEU A 64 4.75 -2.56 2.72
CA LEU A 64 4.34 -1.48 3.61
C LEU A 64 5.51 -0.99 4.47
N GLU A 65 5.50 0.31 4.78
CA GLU A 65 6.33 0.90 5.84
C GLU A 65 5.53 1.96 6.61
N PHE A 66 5.60 1.95 7.94
CA PHE A 66 5.02 3.03 8.75
C PHE A 66 6.05 4.12 9.03
N TYR A 67 5.85 5.30 8.45
CA TYR A 67 6.79 6.41 8.59
C TYR A 67 6.07 7.73 8.80
N ASN A 68 6.50 8.47 9.84
CA ASN A 68 6.02 9.82 10.16
C ASN A 68 4.48 9.93 10.17
N GLY A 69 3.81 8.96 10.79
CA GLY A 69 2.34 8.94 10.92
C GLY A 69 1.57 8.47 9.68
N HIS A 70 2.26 8.02 8.64
CA HIS A 70 1.64 7.53 7.40
C HIS A 70 2.00 6.07 7.15
N ILE A 71 1.12 5.39 6.44
CA ILE A 71 1.41 4.07 5.86
C ILE A 71 1.90 4.32 4.44
N LEU A 72 3.18 4.06 4.20
CA LEU A 72 3.74 3.99 2.87
C LEU A 72 3.39 2.61 2.30
N ALA A 73 2.86 2.57 1.08
CA ALA A 73 2.53 1.32 0.41
C ALA A 73 2.98 1.33 -1.04
N ASN A 74 3.63 0.24 -1.47
CA ASN A 74 3.79 -0.03 -2.89
C ASN A 74 2.45 -0.43 -3.51
N ILE A 75 2.20 0.02 -4.74
CA ILE A 75 1.20 -0.59 -5.62
C ILE A 75 1.93 -1.52 -6.60
N TRP A 76 1.56 -2.80 -6.61
CA TRP A 76 2.24 -3.77 -7.47
C TRP A 76 2.13 -3.39 -8.96
N HIS A 77 3.22 -3.57 -9.71
CA HIS A 77 3.41 -3.11 -11.09
C HIS A 77 3.39 -1.59 -11.31
N LYS A 78 3.58 -0.79 -10.26
CA LYS A 78 3.68 0.67 -10.36
C LYS A 78 5.02 1.16 -9.82
N ASP A 79 5.55 2.19 -10.47
CA ASP A 79 6.81 2.84 -10.11
C ASP A 79 6.56 4.01 -9.14
N TYR A 80 5.60 3.87 -8.23
CA TYR A 80 5.34 4.88 -7.20
C TYR A 80 4.89 4.22 -5.90
N VAL A 81 5.11 4.94 -4.80
CA VAL A 81 4.63 4.58 -3.45
C VAL A 81 3.59 5.60 -3.03
N VAL A 82 2.50 5.14 -2.41
CA VAL A 82 1.46 6.02 -1.88
C VAL A 82 1.66 6.22 -0.38
N ALA A 83 1.41 7.43 0.11
CA ALA A 83 1.34 7.73 1.53
C ALA A 83 -0.14 7.79 1.95
N ILE A 84 -0.55 6.87 2.81
CA ILE A 84 -1.93 6.65 3.22
C ILE A 84 -2.11 7.10 4.66
N ASN A 85 -3.16 7.87 4.91
CA ASN A 85 -3.60 8.19 6.26
C ASN A 85 -4.13 6.92 6.96
N PRO A 86 -3.54 6.49 8.08
CA PRO A 86 -3.90 5.22 8.73
C PRO A 86 -5.30 5.22 9.34
N ASN A 87 -5.90 6.39 9.55
CA ASN A 87 -7.22 6.53 10.18
C ASN A 87 -8.34 6.55 9.15
N SER A 88 -8.14 7.26 8.02
CA SER A 88 -9.17 7.43 7.00
C SER A 88 -9.00 6.53 5.78
N GLY A 89 -7.79 6.01 5.52
CA GLY A 89 -7.46 5.31 4.28
C GLY A 89 -7.24 6.24 3.08
N VAL A 90 -7.32 7.57 3.25
CA VAL A 90 -7.10 8.51 2.16
C VAL A 90 -5.62 8.54 1.78
N ILE A 91 -5.32 8.44 0.48
CA ILE A 91 -3.99 8.72 -0.07
C ILE A 91 -3.78 10.24 0.00
N GLU A 92 -2.77 10.66 0.75
CA GLU A 92 -2.44 12.07 0.97
C GLU A 92 -1.24 12.53 0.13
N ASN A 93 -0.42 11.59 -0.33
CA ASN A 93 0.73 11.90 -1.20
C ASN A 93 1.17 10.69 -2.04
N ILE A 94 1.98 10.96 -3.07
CA ILE A 94 2.63 9.95 -3.91
C ILE A 94 4.11 10.28 -4.06
N ILE A 95 4.94 9.25 -3.91
CA ILE A 95 6.37 9.30 -4.18
C ILE A 95 6.59 8.61 -5.54
N ASP A 96 6.88 9.41 -6.56
CA ASP A 96 7.08 8.93 -7.94
C ASP A 96 8.54 8.54 -8.19
N PHE A 97 8.75 7.28 -8.58
CA PHE A 97 10.05 6.69 -8.91
C PHE A 97 10.24 6.41 -10.40
N GLN A 98 9.31 6.80 -11.28
CA GLN A 98 9.37 6.54 -12.74
C GLN A 98 10.67 7.05 -13.40
N ARG A 99 11.32 8.05 -12.80
CA ARG A 99 12.55 8.68 -13.31
C ARG A 99 13.83 8.20 -12.64
N LEU A 100 13.77 7.20 -11.75
CA LEU A 100 14.96 6.66 -11.11
C LEU A 100 15.80 5.78 -12.04
N TYR A 101 15.17 5.14 -13.02
CA TYR A 101 15.87 4.33 -13.99
C TYR A 101 16.31 5.18 -15.18
N PRO A 102 17.55 5.02 -15.68
CA PRO A 102 17.92 5.60 -16.96
C PRO A 102 16.94 5.12 -18.04
N GLU A 103 16.60 5.99 -18.99
CA GLU A 103 15.74 5.61 -20.12
C GLU A 103 16.27 4.31 -20.72
N LYS A 104 15.39 3.31 -20.87
CA LYS A 104 15.77 2.09 -21.59
C LYS A 104 16.33 2.53 -22.94
N PRO A 105 17.57 2.18 -23.31
CA PRO A 105 18.09 2.51 -24.62
C PRO A 105 17.07 2.03 -25.64
N THR A 106 16.58 2.95 -26.47
CA THR A 106 15.67 2.62 -27.56
C THR A 106 16.41 1.60 -28.40
N ASN A 107 15.91 0.37 -28.40
CA ASN A 107 16.50 -0.69 -29.18
C ASN A 107 16.10 -0.42 -30.64
N ASN A 108 16.76 0.55 -31.27
CA ASN A 108 16.76 0.74 -32.71
C ASN A 108 17.56 -0.44 -33.29
N ARG A 109 16.91 -1.60 -33.38
CA ARG A 109 17.36 -2.67 -34.28
C ARG A 109 16.47 -2.61 -35.51
N GLU A 110 17.15 -2.27 -36.60
CA GLU A 110 16.72 -2.36 -38.00
C GLU A 110 16.08 -3.69 -38.35
#